data_AF-A0A3M1KHM1-F1
#
_entry.id   AF-A0A3M1KHM1-F1
#
_cell.length_a   1.000
_cell.length_b   1.000
_cell.length_c   1.000
_cell.angle_alpha   90.00
_cell.angle_beta   90.00
_cell.angle_gamma   90.00
#
_symmetry.space_group_name_H-M   'P 1'
#
loop_
_entity.id
_entity.type
_entity.pdbx_description
1 polymer ?
#
loop_
_entity_poly.entity_id
_entity_poly.type
_entity_poly.pdbx_seq_one_letter_code
_entity_poly.pdbx_strand_id
1 'polypeptide(L)' 'MSRYTLDDLRYLMARLRDPETGCPWDLKQTWRTIVPHTLEEAHEVAEAIERADFEHVSEELGDLLF' A
#
# COMPACT_ATOMS: atom_id res chain seq x y z
N MET A 1 2.57 16.39 16.15
CA MET A 1 2.38 15.00 15.69
C MET A 1 3.62 14.62 14.92
N SER A 2 4.23 13.46 15.20
CA SER A 2 5.40 13.02 14.42
C SER A 2 4.94 12.71 12.99
N ARG A 3 5.64 13.22 11.99
CA ARG A 3 5.42 12.84 10.58
C ARG A 3 6.06 11.46 10.40
N TYR A 4 5.28 10.49 9.94
CA TYR A 4 5.81 9.19 9.54
C TYR A 4 6.67 9.35 8.28
N THR A 5 7.66 8.47 8.15
CA THR A 5 8.62 8.41 7.05
C THR A 5 8.45 7.11 6.26
N LEU A 6 9.10 7.02 5.11
CA LEU A 6 9.15 5.77 4.36
C LEU A 6 9.84 4.64 5.13
N ASP A 7 10.75 4.95 6.05
CA ASP A 7 11.37 3.94 6.90
C ASP A 7 10.38 3.37 7.93
N ASP A 8 9.42 4.17 8.40
CA ASP A 8 8.33 3.68 9.26
C ASP A 8 7.41 2.72 8.49
N LEU A 9 7.11 3.02 7.22
CA LEU A 9 6.36 2.12 6.33
C LEU A 9 7.12 0.81 6.10
N ARG A 10 8.43 0.88 5.80
CA ARG A 10 9.28 -0.31 5.65
C ARG A 10 9.33 -1.15 6.93
N TYR A 11 9.39 -0.49 8.09
CA TYR A 11 9.33 -1.16 9.38
C TYR A 11 7.99 -1.87 9.58
N LEU A 12 6.87 -1.21 9.29
CA LEU A 12 5.53 -1.80 9.38
C LEU A 12 5.40 -3.03 8.46
N MET A 13 5.84 -2.91 7.21
CA MET A 13 5.82 -4.00 6.23
C MET A 13 6.65 -5.20 6.66
N ALA A 14 7.81 -4.96 7.29
CA ALA A 14 8.62 -6.02 7.88
C ALA A 14 7.90 -6.72 9.04
N ARG A 15 7.18 -5.97 9.89
CA ARG A 15 6.40 -6.53 11.00
C ARG A 15 5.20 -7.36 10.51
N LEU A 16 4.51 -6.92 9.47
CA LEU A 16 3.37 -7.64 8.91
C LEU A 16 3.78 -8.95 8.23
N ARG A 17 4.99 -9.00 7.66
CA ARG A 17 5.55 -10.19 7.00
C ARG A 17 6.51 -10.99 7.87
N ASP A 18 6.53 -10.72 9.18
CA ASP A 18 7.32 -11.49 10.13
C ASP A 18 6.82 -12.95 10.18
N PRO A 19 7.68 -13.97 9.98
CA PRO A 19 7.23 -15.37 9.88
C PRO A 19 6.58 -15.94 11.13
N GLU A 20 6.87 -15.38 12.31
CA GLU A 20 6.39 -15.89 13.60
C GLU A 20 5.17 -15.12 14.11
N THR A 21 5.15 -13.80 13.90
CA THR A 21 4.19 -12.87 14.51
C THR A 21 3.41 -12.02 13.50
N GLY A 22 3.71 -12.17 12.21
CA GLY A 22 3.13 -11.40 11.14
C GLY A 22 1.64 -11.69 10.90
N CYS A 23 1.04 -10.85 10.06
CA CYS A 23 -0.34 -10.99 9.66
C CYS A 23 -0.52 -12.25 8.77
N PRO A 24 -1.46 -13.14 9.09
CA PRO A 24 -1.69 -14.35 8.30
C PRO A 24 -2.08 -14.10 6.85
N TRP A 25 -2.63 -12.93 6.52
CA TRP A 25 -2.95 -12.57 5.14
C TRP A 25 -1.70 -12.15 4.38
N ASP A 26 -0.87 -11.27 4.96
CA ASP A 26 0.39 -10.79 4.36
C ASP A 26 1.38 -11.91 4.12
N LEU A 27 1.48 -12.85 5.07
CA LEU A 27 2.36 -14.02 4.96
C LEU A 27 1.96 -14.99 3.84
N LYS A 28 0.69 -14.99 3.43
CA LYS A 28 0.19 -15.83 2.33
C LYS A 28 0.38 -15.20 0.96
N GLN A 29 0.74 -13.91 0.90
CA GLN A 29 0.88 -13.23 -0.37
C GLN A 29 2.13 -13.68 -1.12
N THR A 30 2.02 -13.69 -2.44
CA THR A 30 3.11 -13.95 -3.38
C THR A 30 3.13 -12.82 -4.39
N TRP A 31 4.22 -12.65 -5.14
CA TRP A 31 4.27 -11.68 -6.23
C TRP A 31 3.06 -11.78 -7.16
N ARG A 32 2.58 -13.00 -7.45
CA ARG A 32 1.42 -13.23 -8.32
C ARG A 32 0.10 -12.77 -7.71
N THR A 33 -0.08 -12.87 -6.39
CA THR A 33 -1.32 -12.44 -5.73
C THR A 33 -1.34 -10.93 -5.53
N ILE A 34 -0.18 -10.27 -5.45
CA ILE A 34 -0.08 -8.82 -5.32
C ILE A 34 -0.35 -8.07 -6.64
N VAL A 35 0.03 -8.61 -7.80
CA VAL A 35 -0.18 -7.94 -9.11
C VAL A 35 -1.58 -7.35 -9.32
N PRO A 36 -2.70 -8.07 -9.12
CA PRO A 36 -4.02 -7.50 -9.34
C PRO A 36 -4.28 -6.28 -8.45
N HIS A 37 -3.86 -6.32 -7.19
CA HIS A 37 -3.99 -5.19 -6.25
C HIS A 37 -3.16 -4.01 -6.73
N THR A 38 -1.88 -4.21 -7.08
CA THR A 38 -1.04 -3.11 -7.58
C THR A 38 -1.60 -2.44 -8.84
N LEU A 39 -2.27 -3.19 -9.71
CA LEU A 39 -2.92 -2.63 -10.90
C LEU A 39 -4.18 -1.85 -10.55
N GLU A 40 -4.98 -2.34 -9.59
CA GLU A 40 -6.18 -1.68 -9.08
C GLU A 40 -5.83 -0.31 -8.50
N GLU A 41 -4.92 -0.24 -7.52
CA GLU A 41 -4.50 1.01 -6.88
C GLU A 41 -3.90 2.00 -7.90
N ALA A 42 -3.12 1.50 -8.88
CA ALA A 42 -2.55 2.36 -9.93
C ALA A 42 -3.64 2.95 -10.84
N HIS A 43 -4.73 2.22 -11.08
CA HIS A 43 -5.88 2.74 -11.81
C HIS A 43 -6.68 3.74 -10.97
N GLU A 44 -6.82 3.51 -9.67
CA GLU A 44 -7.52 4.44 -8.76
C GLU A 44 -6.78 5.77 -8.61
N VAL A 45 -5.43 5.74 -8.51
CA VAL A 45 -4.60 6.96 -8.59
C VAL A 45 -4.87 7.71 -9.90
N ALA A 46 -4.89 7.01 -11.03
CA ALA A 46 -5.12 7.63 -12.34
C ALA A 46 -6.53 8.25 -12.42
N GLU A 47 -7.56 7.54 -11.93
CA GLU A 47 -8.94 8.01 -11.89
C GLU A 47 -9.09 9.25 -11.00
N ALA A 48 -8.48 9.26 -9.82
CA ALA A 48 -8.50 10.40 -8.90
C ALA A 48 -7.87 11.65 -9.55
N ILE A 49 -6.77 11.48 -10.29
CA ILE A 49 -6.13 12.57 -11.05
C ILE A 49 -7.06 13.07 -12.17
N GLU A 50 -7.66 12.16 -12.95
CA GLU A 50 -8.57 12.53 -14.04
C GLU A 50 -9.80 13.30 -13.55
N ARG A 51 -10.26 13.01 -12.33
CA ARG A 51 -11.38 13.70 -11.68
C ARG A 51 -10.98 14.99 -10.95
N ALA A 52 -9.68 15.31 -10.91
CA ALA A 52 -9.11 16.40 -10.12
C ALA A 52 -9.46 16.31 -8.61
N ASP A 53 -9.64 15.09 -8.11
CA ASP A 53 -9.89 14.82 -6.69
C ASP A 53 -8.57 14.61 -5.94
N PHE A 54 -7.88 15.72 -5.68
CA PHE A 54 -6.53 15.68 -5.11
C PHE A 54 -6.48 15.21 -3.65
N GLU A 55 -7.60 15.22 -2.94
CA GLU A 55 -7.68 14.61 -1.61
C GLU A 55 -7.54 13.09 -1.75
N HIS A 56 -8.32 12.51 -2.65
CA HIS A 56 -8.29 11.08 -2.93
C HIS A 56 -6.97 10.63 -3.58
N VAL A 57 -6.33 11.46 -4.42
CA VAL A 57 -4.98 11.15 -4.94
C VAL A 57 -3.97 10.83 -3.82
N SER A 58 -4.04 11.52 -2.68
CA SER A 58 -3.13 11.24 -1.57
C SER A 58 -3.45 9.93 -0.85
N GLU A 59 -4.71 9.50 -0.86
CA GLU A 59 -5.18 8.24 -0.29
C GLU A 59 -4.70 7.08 -1.16
N GLU A 60 -5.00 7.12 -2.46
CA GLU A 60 -4.63 6.08 -3.43
C GLU A 60 -3.12 5.93 -3.59
N LEU A 61 -2.36 7.04 -3.50
CA LEU A 61 -0.89 6.97 -3.49
C LEU A 61 -0.36 6.30 -2.21
N GLY A 62 -1.10 6.38 -1.11
CA GLY A 62 -0.79 5.67 0.13
C GLY A 62 -0.96 4.16 -0.05
N ASP A 63 -2.09 3.74 -0.62
CA ASP A 63 -2.42 2.34 -0.85
C ASP A 63 -1.53 1.71 -1.94
N LEU A 64 -1.21 2.44 -3.02
CA LEU A 64 -0.25 1.99 -4.04
C LEU A 64 1.18 1.78 -3.49
N LEU A 65 1.58 2.52 -2.44
CA LEU A 65 2.89 2.36 -1.81
C LEU A 65 2.94 1.19 -0.81
N PHE A 66 1.79 0.71 -0.34
CA PHE A 66 1.65 -0.33 0.68
C PHE A 66 1.55 -1.73 0.04
#